data_AF-A0A8D1XPJ1-F1
#
_entry.id   AF-A0A8D1XPJ1-F1
#
_cell.length_a   1.000
_cell.length_b   1.000
_cell.length_c   1.000
_cell.angle_alpha   90.00
_cell.angle_beta   90.00
_cell.angle_gamma   90.00
#
_symmetry.space_group_name_H-M   'P 1'
#
loop_
_entity.id
_entity.type
_entity.pdbx_description
1 polymer ?
#
loop_
_entity_poly.entity_id
_entity_poly.type
_entity_poly.pdbx_seq_one_letter_code
_entity_poly.pdbx_strand_id
1 'polypeptide(L)'
;GDEVRMLLLCHALAVAMVQTFIFSENWAFAKNINFYNVRPPLDPTPFPNSFKCFTCENAGDNYNCNRWAEDKWCPQNTQYCLTVHHFTSHGRSTFITKKCASRSECHFVGCHHSQDSEHTECRSCCEGMICNVELPTNNTNAVFAVMHAQRMSGSSAPLLYLPALAWAFMLPLI
;
A
#
# COMPACT_ATOMS: atom_id res chain seq x y z
N GLY A 1 -37.58 52.53 -29.50
CA GLY A 1 -37.06 51.36 -30.24
C GLY A 1 -35.60 51.11 -29.91
N ASP A 2 -34.74 52.11 -30.10
CA ASP A 2 -33.29 51.96 -29.93
C ASP A 2 -32.82 51.87 -28.46
N GLU A 3 -33.50 52.52 -27.52
CA GLU A 3 -33.15 52.49 -26.09
C GLU A 3 -33.33 51.11 -25.45
N VAL A 4 -34.44 50.43 -25.78
CA VAL A 4 -34.72 49.05 -25.33
C VAL A 4 -33.73 48.06 -25.97
N ARG A 5 -33.34 48.29 -27.24
CA ARG A 5 -32.34 47.46 -27.93
C ARG A 5 -30.96 47.62 -27.30
N MET A 6 -30.59 48.84 -26.91
CA MET A 6 -29.34 49.13 -26.21
C MET A 6 -29.30 48.51 -24.80
N LEU A 7 -30.42 48.57 -24.06
CA LEU A 7 -30.53 47.94 -22.74
C LEU A 7 -30.39 46.41 -22.81
N LEU A 8 -31.03 45.77 -23.80
CA LEU A 8 -30.92 44.33 -24.04
C LEU A 8 -29.50 43.91 -24.46
N LEU A 9 -28.82 44.73 -25.28
CA LEU A 9 -27.42 44.53 -25.64
C LEU A 9 -26.49 44.64 -24.43
N CYS A 10 -26.68 45.65 -23.57
CA CYS A 10 -25.91 45.79 -22.33
C CYS A 10 -26.11 44.60 -21.38
N HIS A 11 -27.34 44.11 -21.23
CA HIS A 11 -27.62 42.92 -20.42
C HIS A 11 -26.98 41.65 -21.00
N ALA A 12 -27.05 41.44 -22.31
CA ALA A 12 -26.44 40.29 -22.97
C ALA A 12 -24.90 40.30 -22.81
N LEU A 13 -24.27 41.47 -22.94
CA LEU A 13 -22.84 41.64 -22.72
C LEU A 13 -22.45 41.40 -21.26
N ALA A 14 -23.23 41.88 -20.30
CA ALA A 14 -23.00 41.64 -18.88
C ALA A 14 -23.08 40.13 -18.54
N VAL A 15 -24.09 39.43 -19.07
CA VAL A 15 -24.23 37.97 -18.89
C VAL A 15 -23.05 37.22 -19.51
N ALA A 16 -22.63 37.61 -20.72
CA ALA A 16 -21.47 37.00 -21.38
C ALA A 16 -20.17 37.21 -20.59
N MET A 17 -19.95 38.40 -20.02
CA MET A 17 -18.78 38.68 -19.18
C MET A 17 -18.79 37.86 -17.89
N VAL A 18 -19.96 37.71 -17.24
CA VAL A 18 -20.07 36.88 -16.03
C VAL A 18 -19.78 35.42 -16.35
N GLN A 19 -20.30 34.91 -17.48
CA GLN A 19 -20.04 33.54 -17.92
C GLN A 19 -18.55 33.31 -18.23
N THR A 20 -17.89 34.21 -18.96
CA THR A 20 -16.46 34.06 -19.26
C THR A 20 -15.60 34.10 -18.00
N PHE A 21 -15.98 34.90 -17.00
CA PHE A 21 -15.29 34.93 -15.71
C PHE A 21 -15.41 33.59 -14.97
N ILE A 22 -16.64 33.05 -14.87
CA ILE A 22 -16.90 31.74 -14.23
C ILE A 22 -16.14 30.61 -14.94
N PHE A 23 -16.13 30.60 -16.28
CA PHE A 23 -15.38 29.59 -17.04
C PHE A 23 -13.85 29.77 -16.90
N SER A 24 -13.36 31.00 -16.76
CA SER A 24 -11.93 31.28 -16.55
C SER A 24 -11.43 30.85 -15.18
N GLU A 25 -12.24 31.04 -14.12
CA GLU A 25 -11.91 30.59 -12.77
C GLU A 25 -11.84 29.07 -12.71
N ASN A 26 -12.83 28.37 -13.26
CA ASN A 26 -12.83 26.90 -13.32
C ASN A 26 -11.62 26.33 -14.05
N TRP A 27 -11.12 27.00 -15.10
CA TRP A 27 -9.91 26.59 -15.80
C TRP A 27 -8.64 26.85 -14.98
N ALA A 28 -8.56 27.98 -14.27
CA ALA A 28 -7.43 28.30 -13.40
C ALA A 28 -7.32 27.32 -12.22
N PHE A 29 -8.45 26.91 -11.63
CA PHE A 29 -8.47 25.92 -10.55
C PHE A 29 -8.11 24.51 -11.02
N ALA A 30 -8.50 24.10 -12.22
CA ALA A 30 -8.17 22.77 -12.75
C ALA A 30 -6.66 22.58 -13.03
N LYS A 31 -5.91 23.66 -13.29
CA LYS A 31 -4.47 23.61 -13.58
C LYS A 31 -3.57 23.58 -12.33
N ASN A 32 -4.14 23.73 -11.13
CA ASN A 32 -3.36 23.82 -9.89
C ASN A 32 -3.46 22.56 -9.00
N ILE A 33 -3.84 21.42 -9.58
CA ILE A 33 -3.74 20.14 -8.88
C ILE A 33 -2.29 19.69 -8.99
N ASN A 34 -1.49 19.96 -7.96
CA ASN A 34 -0.15 19.39 -7.85
C ASN A 34 -0.28 17.89 -7.56
N PHE A 35 -0.19 17.07 -8.59
CA PHE A 35 -0.28 15.61 -8.50
C PHE A 35 0.74 15.02 -7.51
N TYR A 36 1.87 15.69 -7.29
CA TYR A 36 2.89 15.29 -6.31
C TYR A 36 2.53 15.63 -4.85
N ASN A 37 1.54 16.49 -4.63
CA ASN A 37 0.98 16.82 -3.32
C ASN A 37 -0.34 16.11 -3.04
N VAL A 38 -0.87 15.34 -3.98
CA VAL A 38 -1.96 14.39 -3.71
C VAL A 38 -1.34 13.26 -2.91
N ARG A 39 -1.33 13.39 -1.59
CA ARG A 39 -1.08 12.26 -0.70
C ARG A 39 -2.35 11.44 -0.73
N PRO A 40 -2.36 10.22 -1.34
CA PRO A 40 -3.49 9.33 -1.16
C PRO A 40 -3.74 9.20 0.35
N PRO A 41 -4.99 9.14 0.81
CA PRO A 41 -5.24 8.74 2.19
C PRO A 41 -4.39 7.49 2.44
N LEU A 42 -3.56 7.52 3.50
CA LEU A 42 -2.92 6.31 3.98
C LEU A 42 -4.06 5.33 4.18
N ASP A 43 -4.14 4.28 3.36
CA ASP A 43 -5.22 3.30 3.48
C ASP A 43 -5.23 2.85 4.93
N PRO A 44 -6.25 3.23 5.72
CA PRO A 44 -6.26 2.87 7.11
C PRO A 44 -6.26 1.35 7.15
N THR A 45 -5.33 0.78 7.93
CA THR A 45 -5.29 -0.65 8.20
C THR A 45 -6.70 -1.10 8.58
N PRO A 46 -7.30 -2.09 7.91
CA PRO A 46 -8.71 -2.45 8.11
C PRO A 46 -9.00 -2.95 9.53
N PHE A 47 -7.97 -3.43 10.24
CA PHE A 47 -8.05 -3.85 11.63
C PHE A 47 -6.67 -3.76 12.30
N PRO A 48 -6.58 -3.74 13.65
CA PRO A 48 -5.31 -3.73 14.36
C PRO A 48 -4.42 -4.92 13.99
N ASN A 49 -3.13 -4.67 13.78
CA ASN A 49 -2.15 -5.68 13.34
C ASN A 49 -2.48 -6.32 11.97
N SER A 50 -3.24 -5.64 11.11
CA SER A 50 -3.39 -6.11 9.73
C SER A 50 -2.04 -6.10 9.02
N PHE A 51 -1.82 -7.10 8.19
CA PHE A 51 -0.60 -7.28 7.41
C PHE A 51 -0.96 -7.64 5.97
N LYS A 52 0.04 -7.62 5.11
CA LYS A 52 -0.08 -8.01 3.71
C LYS A 52 0.93 -9.11 3.42
N CYS A 53 0.66 -9.92 2.41
CA CYS A 53 1.59 -10.90 1.85
C CYS A 53 1.60 -10.71 0.34
N PHE A 54 2.66 -11.15 -0.33
CA PHE A 54 2.51 -11.43 -1.77
C PHE A 54 1.51 -12.57 -1.94
N THR A 55 0.55 -12.40 -2.86
CA THR A 55 -0.45 -13.43 -3.19
C THR A 55 -0.49 -13.68 -4.67
N CYS A 56 -0.32 -14.94 -5.07
CA CYS A 56 -0.43 -15.39 -6.45
C CYS A 56 -0.78 -16.88 -6.47
N GLU A 57 -1.39 -17.34 -7.54
CA GLU A 57 -1.75 -18.75 -7.75
C GLU A 57 -1.09 -19.25 -9.04
N ASN A 58 -0.34 -20.34 -8.95
CA ASN A 58 0.32 -20.99 -10.08
C ASN A 58 1.18 -20.05 -10.96
N ALA A 59 1.88 -19.10 -10.36
CA ALA A 59 2.77 -18.18 -11.08
C ALA A 59 4.01 -18.92 -11.59
N GLY A 60 4.46 -18.62 -12.81
CA GLY A 60 5.62 -19.29 -13.41
C GLY A 60 6.98 -18.94 -12.77
N ASP A 61 7.09 -17.76 -12.16
CA ASP A 61 8.32 -17.28 -11.53
C ASP A 61 8.04 -16.27 -10.41
N ASN A 62 9.06 -16.04 -9.55
CA ASN A 62 8.94 -15.17 -8.38
C ASN A 62 8.69 -13.71 -8.76
N TYR A 63 9.32 -13.26 -9.85
CA TYR A 63 9.26 -11.87 -10.27
C TYR A 63 7.83 -11.52 -10.69
N ASN A 64 7.22 -12.32 -11.56
CA ASN A 64 5.84 -12.12 -12.00
C ASN A 64 4.85 -12.26 -10.85
N CYS A 65 5.05 -13.23 -9.94
CA CYS A 65 4.22 -13.35 -8.74
C CYS A 65 4.24 -12.06 -7.89
N ASN A 66 5.43 -11.53 -7.59
CA ASN A 66 5.55 -10.33 -6.77
C ASN A 66 5.12 -9.06 -7.50
N ARG A 67 5.38 -8.98 -8.82
CA ARG A 67 5.09 -7.81 -9.65
C ARG A 67 3.60 -7.57 -9.85
N TRP A 68 2.82 -8.65 -9.99
CA TRP A 68 1.38 -8.60 -10.28
C TRP A 68 0.50 -8.96 -9.09
N ALA A 69 1.10 -9.13 -7.91
CA ALA A 69 0.33 -9.35 -6.69
C ALA A 69 -0.60 -8.16 -6.44
N GLU A 70 -1.84 -8.47 -6.09
CA GLU A 70 -2.81 -7.46 -5.67
C GLU A 70 -2.38 -6.81 -4.36
N ASP A 71 -2.53 -5.49 -4.26
CA ASP A 71 -2.24 -4.74 -3.03
C ASP A 71 -3.41 -4.83 -2.03
N LYS A 72 -3.66 -6.04 -1.51
CA LYS A 72 -4.76 -6.34 -0.58
C LYS A 72 -4.29 -6.74 0.81
N TRP A 73 -5.09 -6.39 1.80
CA TRP A 73 -4.89 -6.80 3.19
C TRP A 73 -5.23 -8.28 3.39
N CYS A 74 -4.47 -8.96 4.25
CA CYS A 74 -4.77 -10.33 4.63
C CYS A 74 -6.07 -10.43 5.46
N PRO A 75 -6.82 -11.53 5.37
CA PRO A 75 -8.01 -11.76 6.20
C PRO A 75 -7.69 -11.88 7.70
N GLN A 76 -8.64 -11.54 8.57
CA GLN A 76 -8.47 -11.53 10.04
C GLN A 76 -8.10 -12.90 10.65
N ASN A 77 -8.44 -14.01 9.99
CA ASN A 77 -8.16 -15.37 10.45
C ASN A 77 -6.77 -15.90 10.01
N THR A 78 -5.92 -15.02 9.47
CA THR A 78 -4.56 -15.36 9.03
C THR A 78 -3.53 -14.59 9.86
N GLN A 79 -2.34 -15.16 10.02
CA GLN A 79 -1.24 -14.55 10.78
C GLN A 79 0.11 -14.64 10.07
N TYR A 80 0.19 -15.41 8.98
CA TYR A 80 1.44 -15.71 8.30
C TYR A 80 1.29 -15.57 6.79
N CYS A 81 2.43 -15.46 6.12
CA CYS A 81 2.50 -15.61 4.67
C CYS A 81 3.05 -17.01 4.35
N LEU A 82 2.31 -17.79 3.57
CA LEU A 82 2.74 -19.08 3.03
C LEU A 82 3.29 -18.89 1.62
N THR A 83 4.40 -19.55 1.34
CA THR A 83 4.93 -19.74 -0.02
C THR A 83 5.11 -21.22 -0.29
N VAL A 84 4.53 -21.69 -1.40
CA VAL A 84 4.73 -23.02 -1.98
C VAL A 84 5.47 -22.83 -3.30
N HIS A 85 6.60 -23.49 -3.44
CA HIS A 85 7.42 -23.43 -4.63
C HIS A 85 7.63 -24.83 -5.19
N HIS A 86 7.18 -25.04 -6.43
CA HIS A 86 7.50 -26.22 -7.19
C HIS A 86 8.56 -25.89 -8.22
N PHE A 87 9.59 -26.74 -8.31
CA PHE A 87 10.69 -26.53 -9.22
C PHE A 87 11.29 -27.87 -9.65
N THR A 88 11.99 -27.85 -10.78
CA THR A 88 12.70 -29.02 -11.30
C THR A 88 13.99 -29.27 -10.49
N SER A 89 14.58 -30.45 -10.63
CA SER A 89 15.91 -30.79 -10.07
C SER A 89 17.01 -29.77 -10.40
N HIS A 90 16.90 -29.08 -11.54
CA HIS A 90 17.81 -28.00 -11.97
C HIS A 90 17.52 -26.63 -11.35
N GLY A 91 16.54 -26.52 -10.45
CA GLY A 91 16.17 -25.26 -9.78
C GLY A 91 15.22 -24.37 -10.58
N ARG A 92 14.70 -24.82 -11.72
CA ARG A 92 13.77 -24.02 -12.52
C ARG A 92 12.37 -24.10 -11.92
N SER A 93 11.80 -22.96 -11.55
CA SER A 93 10.40 -22.86 -11.08
C SER A 93 9.45 -23.44 -12.13
N THR A 94 8.53 -24.30 -11.69
CA THR A 94 7.42 -24.79 -12.51
C THR A 94 6.15 -24.01 -12.17
N PHE A 95 5.87 -23.85 -10.88
CA PHE A 95 4.85 -22.92 -10.41
C PHE A 95 5.07 -22.51 -8.95
N ILE A 96 4.53 -21.35 -8.61
CA ILE A 96 4.64 -20.72 -7.30
C ILE A 96 3.25 -20.30 -6.86
N THR A 97 2.94 -20.60 -5.60
CA THR A 97 1.72 -20.13 -4.95
C THR A 97 2.10 -19.41 -3.67
N LYS A 98 1.65 -18.17 -3.53
CA LYS A 98 1.81 -17.37 -2.30
C LYS A 98 0.45 -16.96 -1.79
N LYS A 99 0.23 -17.04 -0.47
CA LYS A 99 -1.05 -16.63 0.14
C LYS A 99 -0.89 -16.25 1.61
N CYS A 100 -1.84 -15.48 2.12
CA CYS A 100 -2.05 -15.34 3.56
C CYS A 100 -2.48 -16.70 4.14
N ALA A 101 -1.98 -17.05 5.31
CA ALA A 101 -2.17 -18.36 5.91
C ALA A 101 -2.42 -18.28 7.42
N SER A 102 -3.23 -19.22 7.89
CA SER A 102 -3.41 -19.51 9.31
C SER A 102 -2.25 -20.33 9.87
N ARG A 103 -2.11 -20.37 11.20
CA ARG A 103 -1.13 -21.26 11.86
C ARG A 103 -1.26 -22.72 11.44
N SER A 104 -2.50 -23.19 11.27
CA SER A 104 -2.78 -24.58 10.92
C SER A 104 -2.23 -24.96 9.53
N GLU A 105 -2.25 -24.03 8.59
CA GLU A 105 -1.71 -24.24 7.23
C GLU A 105 -0.18 -24.24 7.21
N CYS A 106 0.47 -23.64 8.22
CA CYS A 106 1.92 -23.55 8.35
C CYS A 106 2.54 -24.72 9.15
N HIS A 107 1.78 -25.75 9.52
CA HIS A 107 2.33 -26.91 10.24
C HIS A 107 3.29 -27.75 9.38
N PHE A 108 3.06 -27.79 8.06
CA PHE A 108 3.83 -28.63 7.13
C PHE A 108 4.73 -27.76 6.24
N VAL A 109 5.81 -27.25 6.84
CA VAL A 109 6.92 -26.61 6.14
C VAL A 109 8.03 -27.64 5.85
N GLY A 110 8.89 -27.33 4.89
CA GLY A 110 9.96 -28.21 4.45
C GLY A 110 9.88 -28.51 2.96
N CYS A 111 10.80 -29.33 2.47
CA CYS A 111 10.83 -29.77 1.08
C CYS A 111 10.53 -31.26 0.95
N HIS A 112 9.67 -31.59 0.00
CA HIS A 112 9.36 -32.95 -0.40
C HIS A 112 9.77 -33.17 -1.86
N HIS A 113 10.64 -34.15 -2.08
CA HIS A 113 11.01 -34.60 -3.41
C HIS A 113 10.02 -35.67 -3.86
N SER A 114 9.36 -35.47 -4.99
CA SER A 114 8.50 -36.50 -5.58
C SER A 114 9.38 -37.65 -6.10
N GLN A 115 9.12 -38.90 -5.71
CA GLN A 115 9.94 -40.02 -6.18
C GLN A 115 9.69 -40.35 -7.67
N ASP A 116 8.50 -40.01 -8.17
CA ASP A 116 8.06 -40.31 -9.55
C ASP A 116 8.27 -39.16 -10.54
N SER A 117 8.68 -37.98 -10.06
CA SER A 117 8.89 -36.82 -10.92
C SER A 117 10.16 -36.07 -10.51
N GLU A 118 10.88 -35.51 -11.48
CA GLU A 118 12.07 -34.67 -11.22
C GLU A 118 11.73 -33.30 -10.59
N HIS A 119 10.68 -33.26 -9.76
CA HIS A 119 10.13 -32.04 -9.18
C HIS A 119 10.22 -32.10 -7.66
N THR A 120 10.63 -30.97 -7.10
CA THR A 120 10.66 -30.72 -5.67
C THR A 120 9.59 -29.70 -5.33
N GLU A 121 8.84 -29.98 -4.27
CA GLU A 121 7.94 -29.02 -3.65
C GLU A 121 8.56 -28.54 -2.35
N CYS A 122 8.72 -27.23 -2.18
CA CYS A 122 9.14 -26.63 -0.91
C CYS A 122 8.08 -25.69 -0.36
N ARG A 123 7.80 -25.78 0.93
CA ARG A 123 6.85 -24.93 1.66
C ARG A 123 7.55 -24.16 2.77
N SER A 124 7.30 -22.85 2.83
CA SER A 124 7.77 -21.98 3.91
C SER A 124 6.64 -21.07 4.40
N CYS A 125 6.69 -20.74 5.69
CA CYS A 125 5.83 -19.71 6.27
C CYS A 125 6.68 -18.65 6.96
N CYS A 126 6.26 -17.40 6.89
CA CYS A 126 6.87 -16.31 7.64
C CYS A 126 5.82 -15.42 8.31
N GLU A 127 6.20 -14.78 9.42
CA GLU A 127 5.40 -13.74 10.08
C GLU A 127 5.93 -12.36 9.71
N GLY A 128 5.03 -11.43 9.35
CA GLY A 128 5.36 -10.04 9.08
C GLY A 128 4.74 -9.49 7.80
N MET A 129 4.77 -8.16 7.64
CA MET A 129 4.26 -7.50 6.45
C MET A 129 5.17 -7.77 5.25
N ILE A 130 4.60 -8.38 4.21
CA ILE A 130 5.27 -8.71 2.93
C ILE A 130 6.54 -9.54 3.17
N CYS A 131 6.55 -10.43 4.18
CA CYS A 131 7.75 -11.19 4.54
C CYS A 131 8.13 -12.25 3.49
N ASN A 132 7.19 -12.69 2.65
CA ASN A 132 7.34 -13.79 1.71
C ASN A 132 7.88 -13.35 0.33
N VAL A 133 8.87 -12.45 0.31
CA VAL A 133 9.47 -11.93 -0.93
C VAL A 133 10.18 -13.04 -1.71
N GLU A 134 10.96 -13.85 -0.99
CA GLU A 134 11.79 -14.92 -1.56
C GLU A 134 11.07 -16.27 -1.63
N LEU A 135 11.63 -17.18 -2.42
CA LEU A 135 11.14 -18.55 -2.56
C LEU A 135 11.93 -19.53 -1.69
N PRO A 136 11.26 -20.53 -1.08
CA PRO A 136 11.95 -21.68 -0.51
C PRO A 136 12.48 -22.58 -1.63
N THR A 137 13.69 -23.09 -1.47
CA THR A 137 14.41 -23.91 -2.46
C THR A 137 15.08 -25.13 -1.85
N ASN A 138 15.18 -25.20 -0.53
CA ASN A 138 15.79 -26.31 0.20
C ASN A 138 15.23 -26.38 1.64
N ASN A 139 15.65 -27.37 2.42
CA ASN A 139 15.19 -27.52 3.80
C ASN A 139 15.70 -26.43 4.77
N THR A 140 16.69 -25.61 4.39
CA THR A 140 17.20 -24.56 5.26
C THR A 140 16.37 -23.28 5.18
N ASN A 141 15.76 -22.99 4.02
CA ASN A 141 14.85 -21.85 3.85
C ASN A 141 13.36 -22.25 3.77
N ALA A 142 13.04 -23.53 3.57
CA ALA A 142 11.69 -24.08 3.69
C ALA A 142 11.30 -24.30 5.16
N VAL A 143 11.23 -23.21 5.92
CA VAL A 143 11.00 -23.24 7.38
C VAL A 143 9.80 -22.39 7.77
N PHE A 144 9.41 -22.49 9.04
CA PHE A 144 8.44 -21.59 9.64
C PHE A 144 9.19 -20.50 10.43
N ALA A 145 9.38 -19.34 9.79
CA ALA A 145 10.12 -18.21 10.32
C ALA A 145 9.18 -17.23 11.06
N VAL A 146 9.18 -17.28 12.39
CA VAL A 146 8.40 -16.38 13.25
C VAL A 146 9.31 -15.25 13.71
N MET A 147 9.09 -14.03 13.20
CA MET A 147 9.79 -12.86 13.73
C MET A 147 9.07 -12.39 14.98
N HIS A 148 9.66 -12.60 16.15
CA HIS A 148 9.19 -11.95 17.36
C HIS A 148 9.40 -10.45 17.18
N ALA A 149 8.32 -9.72 16.93
CA ALA A 149 8.35 -8.27 16.94
C ALA A 149 8.86 -7.82 18.33
N GLN A 150 10.12 -7.41 18.41
CA GLN A 150 10.48 -6.37 19.36
C GLN A 150 9.59 -5.19 18.99
N ARG A 151 8.49 -5.04 19.72
CA ARG A 151 7.62 -3.88 19.65
C ARG A 151 8.51 -2.68 19.91
N MET A 152 8.97 -2.04 18.85
CA MET A 152 9.34 -0.64 18.89
C MET A 152 8.03 0.09 19.16
N SER A 153 7.61 0.10 20.43
CA SER A 153 6.79 1.19 20.93
C SER A 153 7.55 2.43 20.53
N GLY A 154 7.07 3.12 19.50
CA GLY A 154 7.56 4.42 19.15
C GLY A 154 7.43 5.26 20.41
N SER A 155 8.55 5.42 21.11
CA SER A 155 8.69 6.38 22.19
C SER A 155 8.58 7.73 21.51
N SER A 156 7.33 8.15 21.33
CA SER A 156 6.97 9.52 21.05
C SER A 156 7.26 10.23 22.37
N ALA A 157 8.54 10.57 22.57
CA ALA A 157 8.90 11.58 23.54
C ALA A 157 7.99 12.78 23.28
N PRO A 158 7.29 13.32 24.29
CA PRO A 158 6.45 14.48 24.07
C PRO A 158 7.39 15.61 23.66
N LEU A 159 7.24 16.06 22.40
CA LEU A 159 7.81 17.32 21.94
C LEU A 159 7.23 18.40 22.85
N LEU A 160 8.04 18.89 23.79
CA LEU A 160 7.75 20.08 24.56
C LEU A 160 7.56 21.23 23.57
N TYR A 161 6.30 21.59 23.33
CA TYR A 161 5.91 22.81 22.64
C TYR A 161 6.41 24.01 23.47
N LEU A 162 7.56 24.55 23.11
CA LEU A 162 8.00 25.88 23.51
C LEU A 162 7.65 26.85 22.38
N PRO A 163 6.47 27.50 22.48
CA PRO A 163 6.46 28.94 22.26
C PRO A 163 5.58 29.61 23.32
N ALA A 164 6.02 29.59 24.58
CA ALA A 164 5.38 30.31 25.67
C ALA A 164 6.35 31.25 26.41
N LEU A 165 7.38 31.76 25.72
CA LEU A 165 8.34 32.73 26.28
C LEU A 165 8.48 34.01 25.42
N ALA A 166 7.53 34.31 24.52
CA ALA A 166 7.58 35.50 23.68
C ALA A 166 6.43 36.51 23.93
N TRP A 167 5.76 36.46 25.08
CA TRP A 167 4.69 37.41 25.44
C TRP A 167 4.92 38.06 26.81
N ALA A 168 6.17 38.38 27.13
CA ALA A 168 6.53 39.15 28.34
C ALA A 168 7.29 40.46 28.03
N PHE A 169 7.41 40.87 26.76
CA PHE A 169 8.15 42.08 26.36
C PHE A 169 7.33 43.15 25.63
N MET A 170 6.00 43.16 25.77
CA MET A 170 5.17 44.28 25.28
C MET A 170 4.30 44.88 26.40
N LEU A 171 4.94 45.21 27.52
CA LEU A 171 4.46 46.26 28.42
C LEU A 171 5.45 47.42 28.30
N PRO A 172 5.19 48.44 27.46
CA PRO A 172 5.77 49.74 27.72
C PRO A 172 5.03 50.34 28.92
N LEU A 173 5.80 50.53 29.98
CA LEU A 173 5.58 51.59 30.94
C LEU A 173 5.52 52.93 30.16
N ILE A 174 4.58 53.80 30.55
CA ILE A 174 4.28 55.18 30.08
C ILE A 174 3.05 55.27 29.18
#